data_AF-A0A352IVV5-F1
#
_entry.id   AF-A0A352IVV5-F1
#
_cell.length_a   1.000
_cell.length_b   1.000
_cell.length_c   1.000
_cell.angle_alpha   90.00
_cell.angle_beta   90.00
_cell.angle_gamma   90.00
#
_symmetry.space_group_name_H-M   'P 1'
#
loop_
_entity.id
_entity.type
_entity.pdbx_description
1 polymer ?
#
loop_
_entity_poly.entity_id
_entity_poly.type
_entity_poly.pdbx_seq_one_letter_code
_entity_poly.pdbx_strand_id
1 'polypeptide(L)' 'MKIQNAIETKLNDAFDARVLQVENESHKHGVPPNSETHFKVTLVSPEFEGQMR' A
#
# COMPACT_ATOMS: atom_id res chain seq x y z
N MET A 1 10.92 -5.69 -4.26
CA MET A 1 10.16 -4.46 -4.62
C MET A 1 9.25 -4.69 -5.82
N LYS A 2 8.86 -5.94 -6.12
CA LYS A 2 7.93 -6.21 -7.24
C LYS A 2 6.49 -6.08 -6.77
N ILE A 3 6.22 -6.47 -5.52
CA ILE A 3 4.89 -6.47 -4.93
C ILE A 3 4.49 -5.05 -4.50
N GLN A 4 5.40 -4.30 -3.88
CA GLN A 4 5.15 -2.89 -3.52
C GLN A 4 4.71 -2.07 -4.74
N ASN A 5 5.48 -2.10 -5.82
CA ASN A 5 5.15 -1.38 -7.05
C ASN A 5 3.81 -1.84 -7.64
N ALA A 6 3.51 -3.14 -7.58
CA ALA A 6 2.22 -3.66 -8.05
C ALA A 6 1.04 -3.16 -7.19
N ILE A 7 1.22 -2.99 -5.88
CA ILE A 7 0.23 -2.38 -4.99
C ILE A 7 0.05 -0.90 -5.37
N GLU A 8 1.15 -0.17 -5.53
CA GLU A 8 1.11 1.26 -5.90
C GLU A 8 0.42 1.52 -7.23
N THR A 9 0.76 0.75 -8.27
CA THR A 9 0.10 0.86 -9.59
C THR A 9 -1.39 0.60 -9.47
N LYS A 10 -1.79 -0.50 -8.83
CA LYS A 10 -3.21 -0.86 -8.70
C LYS A 10 -4.02 0.20 -7.94
N LEU A 11 -3.46 0.77 -6.88
CA LEU A 11 -4.15 1.77 -6.08
C LEU A 11 -4.21 3.13 -6.78
N ASN A 12 -3.16 3.53 -7.50
CA ASN A 12 -3.20 4.75 -8.32
C ASN A 12 -4.18 4.62 -9.50
N ASP A 13 -4.27 3.44 -10.11
CA ASP A 13 -5.19 3.22 -11.23
C ASP A 13 -6.67 3.13 -10.76
N ALA A 14 -6.89 2.69 -9.52
CA ALA A 14 -8.24 2.45 -8.98
C ALA A 14 -8.84 3.64 -8.23
N PHE A 15 -8.02 4.56 -7.71
CA PHE A 15 -8.49 5.65 -6.86
C PHE A 15 -7.92 7.00 -7.31
N ASP A 16 -8.66 8.08 -7.07
CA ASP A 16 -8.15 9.46 -7.14
C ASP A 16 -7.25 9.75 -5.92
N ALA A 17 -6.08 9.11 -5.91
CA ALA A 17 -5.14 9.15 -4.80
C ALA A 17 -4.43 10.52 -4.73
N ARG A 18 -4.85 11.37 -3.79
CA ARG A 18 -4.14 12.62 -3.47
C ARG A 18 -2.82 12.34 -2.73
N VAL A 19 -2.81 11.29 -1.91
CA VAL A 19 -1.63 10.77 -1.24
C VAL A 19 -1.69 9.26 -1.31
N LEU A 20 -0.63 8.62 -1.80
CA LEU A 20 -0.43 7.18 -1.70
C LEU A 20 0.98 6.91 -1.18
N GLN A 21 1.07 6.18 -0.08
CA GLN A 21 2.32 5.69 0.49
C GLN A 21 2.19 4.20 0.75
N VAL A 22 3.09 3.42 0.17
CA VAL A 22 3.20 1.98 0.41
C VAL A 22 4.58 1.70 1.00
N GLU A 23 4.61 1.17 2.22
CA GLU A 23 5.84 0.85 2.94
C GLU A 23 5.95 -0.67 3.10
N ASN A 24 7.06 -1.26 2.64
CA ASN A 24 7.34 -2.67 2.87
C ASN A 24 7.95 -2.88 4.27
N GLU A 25 7.12 -3.32 5.21
CA GLU A 25 7.51 -3.57 6.60
C GLU A 25 7.93 -5.02 6.86
N SER A 26 8.04 -5.85 5.82
CA SER A 26 8.38 -7.28 5.95
C SER A 26 9.62 -7.53 6.82
N HIS A 27 10.63 -6.67 6.72
CA HIS A 27 11.86 -6.74 7.53
C HIS A 27 11.64 -6.68 9.05
N LYS A 28 10.49 -6.19 9.52
CA LYS A 28 10.15 -6.08 10.95
C LYS A 28 9.55 -7.35 11.54
N HIS A 29 9.27 -8.38 10.73
CA HIS A 29 8.50 -9.56 11.13
C HIS A 29 9.28 -10.88 11.12
N GLY A 30 10.62 -10.83 11.13
CA GLY A 30 11.45 -12.05 11.22
C GLY A 30 11.31 -12.99 10.02
N VAL A 31 10.93 -12.46 8.86
CA VAL A 31 10.75 -13.22 7.61
C VAL A 31 12.09 -13.43 6.89
N PRO A 32 12.20 -14.44 6.01
CA PRO A 32 13.39 -14.64 5.19
C PRO A 32 13.78 -13.39 4.37
N PRO A 33 15.08 -13.20 4.09
CA PRO A 33 15.52 -12.13 3.20
C PRO A 33 14.83 -12.25 1.83
N ASN A 34 14.39 -11.10 1.31
CA ASN A 34 13.57 -10.95 0.09
C ASN A 34 12.08 -11.33 0.20
N SER A 35 11.57 -11.69 1.38
CA SER A 35 10.12 -11.84 1.57
C SER A 35 9.39 -10.49 1.50
N GLU A 36 8.36 -10.45 0.66
CA GLU A 36 7.46 -9.31 0.44
C GLU A 36 6.06 -9.70 0.96
N THR A 37 5.84 -9.65 2.27
CA THR A 37 4.65 -10.23 2.93
C THR A 37 3.86 -9.25 3.80
N HIS A 38 4.50 -8.22 4.35
CA HIS A 38 3.85 -7.21 5.18
C HIS A 38 4.05 -5.82 4.57
N PHE A 39 2.94 -5.13 4.36
CA PHE A 39 2.90 -3.80 3.77
C PHE A 39 1.97 -2.91 4.57
N LYS A 40 2.43 -1.69 4.83
CA LYS A 40 1.60 -0.61 5.35
C LYS A 40 1.23 0.30 4.20
N VAL A 41 -0.05 0.58 4.07
CA VAL A 41 -0.60 1.45 3.01
C VAL A 41 -1.29 2.62 3.66
N THR A 42 -0.92 3.83 3.24
CA THR A 42 -1.65 5.06 3.56
C THR A 42 -2.15 5.65 2.25
N LEU A 43 -3.48 5.75 2.11
CA LEU A 43 -4.14 6.27 0.92
C LEU A 43 -5.14 7.35 1.34
N VAL A 44 -5.03 8.52 0.72
CA VAL A 44 -5.97 9.64 0.88
C VAL A 44 -6.65 9.88 -0.47
N SER A 45 -7.95 9.63 -0.53
CA SER A 45 -8.80 9.86 -1.70
C SER A 45 -10.13 10.50 -1.25
N PRO A 46 -10.71 11.42 -2.05
CA PRO A 46 -12.07 11.91 -1.81
C PRO A 46 -13.13 10.80 -1.83
N GLU A 47 -12.85 9.66 -2.46
CA GLU A 47 -13.78 8.53 -2.57
C GLU A 47 -14.09 7.86 -1.22
N PHE A 48 -13.28 8.12 -0.19
CA PHE A 48 -13.54 7.68 1.18
C PHE A 48 -14.47 8.62 1.95
N GLU A 49 -14.84 9.77 1.39
CA GLU A 49 -15.79 10.69 2.03
C GLU A 49 -17.16 10.01 2.20
N GLY A 50 -17.68 10.04 3.43
CA GLY A 50 -18.96 9.42 3.77
C GLY A 50 -18.94 7.89 3.88
N GLN A 51 -17.82 7.23 3.62
CA GLN A 51 -17.67 5.79 3.84
C GLN A 51 -17.44 5.48 5.33
N MET A 52 -18.03 4.39 5.81
CA MET A 52 -17.78 3.91 7.18
C MET A 52 -16.47 3.10 7.25
N ARG A 53 -15.86 3.09 8.44
CA ARG A 53 -14.63 2.33 8.73
C ARG A 53 -14.89 0.86 8.96
#